data_AF-A0A529KNU5-F1
#
_entry.id   AF-A0A529KNU5-F1
#
_cell.length_a   1.000
_cell.length_b   1.000
_cell.length_c   1.000
_cell.angle_alpha   90.00
_cell.angle_beta   90.00
_cell.angle_gamma   90.00
#
_symmetry.space_group_name_H-M   'P 1'
#
loop_
_entity.id
_entity.type
_entity.pdbx_description
1 polymer ?
#
loop_
_entity_poly.entity_id
_entity_poly.type
_entity_poly.pdbx_seq_one_letter_code
_entity_poly.pdbx_strand_id
1 'polypeptide(L)'
;MEKRVGLSAALVVMVGHSAAAQEATVLERIVVEGLGGVPLTATIGNLPEAYPGGQVARGGRLGLLGNRDIMDTPFNIGSYTAQTIEDQGARTVADVMINDPSVRSTHSTGGIVDSFYIRGFPINEGNFGEVAFDGVYGVAPTYRLFTDYAERIEVLKGPAALLYGIAPNSSVGGTINIVPKRAADVDLTRFTADYASSLQGGGHVDVSRRFGT
;
A
#
# COMPACT_ATOMS: atom_id res chain seq x y z
N MET A 1 -49.26 87.00 -11.60
CA MET A 1 -47.83 86.92 -11.30
C MET A 1 -47.63 85.68 -10.45
N GLU A 2 -47.24 84.56 -11.08
CA GLU A 2 -46.51 83.46 -10.44
C GLU A 2 -46.03 82.53 -11.58
N LYS A 3 -44.71 82.37 -11.67
CA LYS A 3 -44.01 81.47 -12.59
C LYS A 3 -43.74 80.17 -11.83
N ARG A 4 -43.87 79.00 -12.48
CA ARG A 4 -42.95 77.83 -12.37
C ARG A 4 -43.42 76.72 -13.32
N VAL A 5 -42.67 76.47 -14.40
CA VAL A 5 -41.58 75.49 -14.56
C VAL A 5 -42.15 74.10 -14.88
N GLY A 6 -41.91 73.67 -16.12
CA GLY A 6 -42.30 72.36 -16.63
C GLY A 6 -41.29 71.26 -16.31
N LEU A 7 -41.73 70.01 -16.50
CA LEU A 7 -40.86 68.85 -16.57
C LEU A 7 -41.49 67.85 -17.55
N SER A 8 -40.95 67.81 -18.78
CA SER A 8 -41.25 66.75 -19.76
C SER A 8 -40.47 65.50 -19.38
N ALA A 9 -41.17 64.39 -19.13
CA ALA A 9 -40.55 63.07 -19.00
C ALA A 9 -40.46 62.43 -20.39
N ALA A 10 -39.24 62.27 -20.90
CA ALA A 10 -38.97 61.49 -22.11
C ALA A 10 -38.80 60.01 -21.75
N LEU A 11 -39.70 59.16 -22.24
CA LEU A 11 -39.61 57.70 -22.13
C LEU A 11 -38.65 57.20 -23.23
N VAL A 12 -37.44 56.78 -22.85
CA VAL A 12 -36.50 56.11 -23.75
C VAL A 12 -36.81 54.61 -23.72
N VAL A 13 -37.29 54.07 -24.84
CA VAL A 13 -37.44 52.62 -25.05
C VAL A 13 -36.09 52.08 -25.52
N MET A 14 -35.37 51.38 -24.64
CA MET A 14 -34.17 50.63 -24.98
C MET A 14 -34.57 49.27 -25.59
N VAL A 15 -34.35 49.11 -26.90
CA VAL A 15 -34.47 47.82 -27.58
C VAL A 15 -33.20 47.01 -27.30
N GLY A 16 -33.30 46.03 -26.40
CA GLY A 16 -32.22 45.07 -26.15
C GLY A 16 -32.03 44.13 -27.34
N HIS A 17 -30.85 44.15 -27.95
CA HIS A 17 -30.46 43.13 -28.92
C HIS A 17 -30.18 41.82 -28.18
N SER A 18 -30.90 40.77 -28.55
CA SER A 18 -30.66 39.41 -28.02
C SER A 18 -29.37 38.87 -28.65
N ALA A 19 -28.35 38.62 -27.84
CA ALA A 19 -27.17 37.90 -28.29
C ALA A 19 -27.53 36.41 -28.48
N ALA A 20 -27.44 35.92 -29.71
CA ALA A 20 -27.57 34.49 -29.98
C ALA A 20 -26.38 33.76 -29.33
N ALA A 21 -26.66 32.92 -28.32
CA ALA A 21 -25.68 32.02 -27.74
C ALA A 21 -25.28 30.98 -28.80
N GLN A 22 -23.99 30.88 -29.09
CA GLN A 22 -23.45 29.88 -29.99
C GLN A 22 -23.58 28.51 -29.31
N GLU A 23 -24.30 27.60 -29.95
CA GLU A 23 -24.52 26.24 -29.46
C GLU A 23 -23.14 25.54 -29.35
N ALA A 24 -22.72 25.29 -28.12
CA ALA A 24 -21.45 24.64 -27.85
C ALA A 24 -21.51 23.20 -28.38
N THR A 25 -20.63 22.86 -29.32
CA THR A 25 -20.49 21.49 -29.81
C THR A 25 -20.02 20.61 -28.65
N VAL A 26 -20.97 19.89 -28.05
CA VAL A 26 -20.67 18.89 -27.02
C VAL A 26 -20.03 17.71 -27.73
N LEU A 27 -18.70 17.64 -27.64
CA LEU A 27 -17.97 16.47 -28.11
C LEU A 27 -18.37 15.28 -27.25
N GLU A 28 -18.62 14.15 -27.91
CA GLU A 28 -18.84 12.89 -27.22
C GLU A 28 -17.57 12.56 -26.43
N ARG A 29 -17.72 12.29 -25.13
CA ARG A 29 -16.60 11.86 -24.30
C ARG A 29 -16.12 10.52 -24.83
N ILE A 30 -14.97 10.50 -25.49
CA ILE A 30 -14.25 9.27 -25.78
C ILE A 30 -13.74 8.75 -24.43
N VAL A 31 -14.45 7.77 -23.88
CA VAL A 31 -13.93 6.96 -22.78
C VAL A 31 -12.90 6.04 -23.41
N VAL A 32 -11.63 6.37 -23.24
CA VAL A 32 -10.54 5.43 -23.50
C VAL A 32 -10.55 4.44 -22.34
N GLU A 33 -11.39 3.42 -22.44
CA GLU A 33 -11.16 2.19 -21.67
C GLU A 33 -9.85 1.63 -22.20
N GLY A 34 -8.77 1.82 -21.45
CA GLY A 34 -7.49 1.21 -21.80
C GLY A 34 -7.72 -0.28 -21.99
N LEU A 35 -7.43 -0.80 -23.18
CA LEU A 35 -7.44 -2.24 -23.50
C LEU A 35 -6.35 -3.02 -22.73
N GLY A 36 -5.96 -2.60 -21.54
CA GLY A 36 -4.92 -3.23 -20.75
C GLY A 36 -5.38 -3.25 -19.30
N GLY A 37 -5.75 -4.44 -18.83
CA GLY A 37 -5.84 -4.69 -17.39
C GLY A 37 -4.57 -4.28 -16.67
N VAL A 38 -4.62 -4.22 -15.34
CA VAL A 38 -3.46 -3.94 -14.51
C VAL A 38 -2.28 -4.81 -14.98
N PRO A 39 -1.12 -4.24 -15.36
CA PRO A 39 0.00 -5.03 -15.85
C PRO A 39 0.34 -6.16 -14.88
N LEU A 40 0.77 -7.33 -15.40
CA LEU A 40 1.12 -8.48 -14.56
C LEU A 40 2.19 -8.15 -13.51
N THR A 41 3.02 -7.14 -13.78
CA THR A 41 4.08 -6.65 -12.89
C THR A 41 3.66 -5.50 -11.98
N ALA A 42 2.44 -4.98 -12.10
CA ALA A 42 2.01 -3.84 -11.30
C ALA A 42 1.99 -4.19 -9.81
N THR A 43 2.51 -3.29 -8.99
CA THR A 43 2.64 -3.50 -7.54
C THR A 43 1.39 -3.10 -6.76
N ILE A 44 0.49 -2.33 -7.40
CA ILE A 44 -0.77 -1.86 -6.84
C ILE A 44 -1.91 -2.49 -7.63
N GLY A 45 -2.87 -3.09 -6.93
CA GLY A 45 -4.07 -3.67 -7.53
C GLY A 45 -3.88 -5.02 -8.23
N ASN A 46 -2.66 -5.54 -8.30
CA ASN A 46 -2.37 -6.86 -8.86
C ASN A 46 -1.36 -7.63 -7.99
N LEU A 47 -1.81 -8.03 -6.81
CA LEU A 47 -0.99 -8.79 -5.87
C LEU A 47 -0.82 -10.23 -6.38
N PRO A 48 0.38 -10.85 -6.27
CA PRO A 48 0.56 -12.23 -6.65
C PRO A 48 -0.40 -13.15 -5.91
N GLU A 49 -1.01 -14.08 -6.65
CA GLU A 49 -1.98 -15.04 -6.13
C GLU A 49 -1.38 -15.89 -5.00
N ALA A 50 -2.23 -16.31 -4.06
CA ALA A 50 -1.83 -17.24 -3.04
C ALA A 50 -1.58 -18.64 -3.65
N TYR A 51 -0.51 -19.31 -3.21
CA TYR A 51 -0.27 -20.73 -3.49
C TYR A 51 -1.37 -21.57 -2.83
N PRO A 52 -1.73 -22.75 -3.37
CA PRO A 52 -2.67 -23.66 -2.72
C PRO A 52 -2.35 -23.85 -1.22
N GLY A 53 -3.35 -23.60 -0.36
CA GLY A 53 -3.18 -23.52 1.08
C GLY A 53 -3.18 -22.10 1.66
N GLY A 54 -3.07 -21.07 0.82
CA GLY A 54 -3.35 -19.68 1.20
C GLY A 54 -2.24 -18.97 1.98
N GLN A 55 -1.25 -19.71 2.49
CA GLN A 55 -0.25 -19.18 3.43
C GLN A 55 0.90 -18.39 2.76
N VAL A 56 1.29 -18.79 1.56
CA VAL A 56 2.36 -18.12 0.80
C VAL A 56 1.84 -17.70 -0.56
N ALA A 57 2.42 -16.66 -1.16
CA ALA A 57 2.08 -16.25 -2.51
C ALA A 57 2.98 -16.94 -3.56
N ARG A 58 2.47 -17.06 -4.78
CA ARG A 58 3.18 -17.60 -5.95
C ARG A 58 4.24 -16.65 -6.52
N GLY A 59 4.38 -15.47 -5.93
CA GLY A 59 5.29 -14.44 -6.37
C GLY A 59 5.46 -13.36 -5.31
N GLY A 60 6.22 -12.34 -5.65
CA GLY A 60 6.44 -11.19 -4.77
C GLY A 60 7.01 -10.02 -5.54
N ARG A 61 7.16 -8.88 -4.84
CA ARG A 61 7.78 -7.69 -5.40
C ARG A 61 9.30 -7.86 -5.50
N LEU A 62 9.86 -7.49 -6.66
CA LEU A 62 11.29 -7.40 -6.92
C LEU A 62 11.74 -5.96 -7.15
N GLY A 63 11.44 -5.09 -6.17
CA GLY A 63 11.80 -3.67 -6.22
C GLY A 63 11.29 -3.00 -7.51
N LEU A 64 12.19 -2.41 -8.29
CA LEU A 64 11.88 -1.72 -9.54
C LEU A 64 11.30 -2.61 -10.65
N LEU A 65 11.45 -3.94 -10.56
CA LEU A 65 10.92 -4.88 -11.55
C LEU A 65 9.45 -5.24 -11.33
N GLY A 66 8.86 -4.75 -10.25
CA GLY A 66 7.46 -4.98 -9.89
C GLY A 66 7.20 -6.38 -9.34
N ASN A 67 5.94 -6.81 -9.41
CA ASN A 67 5.53 -8.14 -9.00
C ASN A 67 5.99 -9.19 -10.03
N ARG A 68 6.58 -10.29 -9.56
CA ARG A 68 7.04 -11.40 -10.40
C ARG A 68 6.65 -12.74 -9.81
N ASP A 69 6.37 -13.72 -10.66
CA ASP A 69 6.19 -15.11 -10.24
C ASP A 69 7.53 -15.66 -9.71
N ILE A 70 7.44 -16.54 -8.71
CA ILE A 70 8.61 -17.14 -8.07
C ILE A 70 9.43 -18.01 -9.04
N MET A 71 8.79 -18.62 -10.03
CA MET A 71 9.45 -19.45 -11.04
C MET A 71 10.21 -18.62 -12.09
N ASP A 72 9.81 -17.37 -12.31
CA ASP A 72 10.46 -16.44 -13.24
C ASP A 72 11.50 -15.54 -12.56
N THR A 73 11.67 -15.69 -11.24
CA THR A 73 12.52 -14.84 -10.43
C THR A 73 13.90 -15.49 -10.22
N PRO A 74 15.01 -14.87 -10.68
CA PRO A 74 16.36 -15.41 -10.50
C PRO A 74 16.95 -15.17 -9.10
N PHE A 75 16.09 -14.95 -8.10
CA PHE A 75 16.44 -14.68 -6.71
C PHE A 75 15.62 -15.58 -5.78
N ASN A 76 16.12 -15.84 -4.58
CA ASN A 76 15.32 -16.54 -3.58
C ASN A 76 14.41 -15.53 -2.87
N ILE A 77 13.13 -15.59 -3.19
CA ILE A 77 12.08 -14.77 -2.59
C ILE A 77 11.08 -15.63 -1.82
N GLY A 78 10.48 -15.04 -0.79
CA GLY A 78 9.32 -15.57 -0.08
C GLY A 78 8.29 -14.46 0.12
N SER A 79 7.01 -14.81 0.10
CA SER A 79 5.91 -13.88 0.31
C SER A 79 4.84 -14.55 1.15
N TYR A 80 4.63 -14.05 2.37
CA TYR A 80 3.67 -14.57 3.34
C TYR A 80 2.41 -13.73 3.32
N THR A 81 1.26 -14.38 3.34
CA THR A 81 -0.05 -13.74 3.18
C THR A 81 -0.62 -13.19 4.49
N ALA A 82 -1.62 -12.30 4.39
CA ALA A 82 -2.46 -11.91 5.52
C ALA A 82 -3.09 -13.13 6.24
N GLN A 83 -3.42 -14.20 5.50
CA GLN A 83 -3.93 -15.43 6.11
C GLN A 83 -2.87 -16.08 7.01
N THR A 84 -1.60 -16.11 6.60
CA THR A 84 -0.51 -16.60 7.47
C THR A 84 -0.36 -15.77 8.74
N ILE A 85 -0.46 -14.44 8.61
CA ILE A 85 -0.43 -13.53 9.76
C ILE A 85 -1.55 -13.89 10.75
N GLU A 86 -2.77 -14.06 10.25
CA GLU A 86 -3.96 -14.37 11.05
C GLU A 86 -3.87 -15.77 11.67
N ASP A 87 -3.54 -16.79 10.90
CA ASP A 87 -3.46 -18.19 11.33
C ASP A 87 -2.41 -18.38 12.44
N GLN A 88 -1.34 -17.59 12.42
CA GLN A 88 -0.28 -17.62 13.43
C GLN A 88 -0.57 -16.75 14.65
N GLY A 89 -1.58 -15.88 14.59
CA GLY A 89 -1.77 -14.80 15.57
C GLY A 89 -0.54 -13.88 15.64
N ALA A 90 0.16 -13.71 14.50
CA ALA A 90 1.41 -12.97 14.42
C ALA A 90 1.14 -11.48 14.64
N ARG A 91 1.85 -10.88 15.61
CA ARG A 91 1.69 -9.46 15.97
C ARG A 91 2.74 -8.58 15.33
N THR A 92 3.88 -9.17 15.00
CA THR A 92 5.00 -8.48 14.37
C THR A 92 5.50 -9.21 13.14
N VAL A 93 6.19 -8.48 12.27
CA VAL A 93 6.88 -9.06 11.11
C VAL A 93 7.85 -10.17 11.55
N ALA A 94 8.46 -10.03 12.73
CA ALA A 94 9.34 -11.07 13.27
C ALA A 94 8.63 -12.39 13.57
N ASP A 95 7.38 -12.34 14.03
CA ASP A 95 6.59 -13.55 14.26
C ASP A 95 6.33 -14.29 12.94
N VAL A 96 6.11 -13.56 11.85
CA VAL A 96 5.91 -14.16 10.52
C VAL A 96 7.22 -14.64 9.90
N MET A 97 8.32 -13.92 10.11
CA MET A 97 9.63 -14.30 9.56
C MET A 97 10.22 -15.57 10.20
N ILE A 98 9.65 -16.08 11.29
CA ILE A 98 10.06 -17.37 11.88
C ILE A 98 9.89 -18.54 10.90
N ASN A 99 9.00 -18.40 9.92
CA ASN A 99 8.74 -19.40 8.89
C ASN A 99 9.87 -19.50 7.86
N ASP A 100 10.77 -18.51 7.79
CA ASP A 100 11.87 -18.50 6.83
C ASP A 100 13.19 -18.95 7.49
N PRO A 101 13.80 -20.08 7.07
CA PRO A 101 15.03 -20.57 7.70
C PRO A 101 16.25 -19.68 7.45
N SER A 102 16.20 -18.79 6.44
CA SER A 102 17.29 -17.84 6.15
C SER A 102 17.17 -16.54 6.93
N VAL A 103 16.04 -16.30 7.61
CA VAL A 103 15.78 -15.11 8.40
C VAL A 103 15.78 -15.50 9.87
N ARG A 104 16.50 -14.74 10.70
CA ARG A 104 16.43 -14.88 12.16
C ARG A 104 16.17 -13.54 12.77
N SER A 105 15.24 -13.46 13.71
CA SER A 105 15.14 -12.27 14.54
C SER A 105 16.22 -12.29 15.62
N THR A 106 16.84 -11.14 15.86
CA THR A 106 17.91 -11.00 16.86
C THR A 106 17.50 -10.29 18.14
N HIS A 107 16.32 -9.67 18.15
CA HIS A 107 15.81 -9.05 19.36
C HIS A 107 15.20 -10.11 20.30
N SER A 108 15.28 -9.85 21.60
CA SER A 108 14.62 -10.67 22.62
C SER A 108 13.11 -10.42 22.61
N THR A 109 12.33 -11.41 23.06
CA THR A 109 10.89 -11.25 23.30
C THR A 109 10.65 -10.05 24.22
N GLY A 110 9.84 -9.07 23.77
CA GLY A 110 9.58 -7.83 24.51
C GLY A 110 10.59 -6.70 24.25
N GLY A 111 11.57 -6.91 23.36
CA GLY A 111 12.43 -5.85 22.86
C GLY A 111 11.65 -4.78 22.08
N ILE A 112 12.20 -3.58 22.04
CA ILE A 112 11.56 -2.41 21.41
C ILE A 112 11.92 -2.22 19.93
N VAL A 113 12.87 -3.01 19.40
CA VAL A 113 13.33 -2.95 18.00
C VAL A 113 13.19 -4.32 17.35
N ASP A 114 12.58 -4.37 16.18
CA ASP A 114 12.57 -5.54 15.31
C ASP A 114 13.82 -5.55 14.43
N SER A 115 14.82 -6.31 14.86
CA SER A 115 16.06 -6.56 14.13
C SER A 115 16.08 -7.98 13.56
N PHE A 116 16.75 -8.15 12.42
CA PHE A 116 16.83 -9.42 11.70
C PHE A 116 18.25 -9.71 11.22
N TYR A 117 18.51 -10.98 10.96
CA TYR A 117 19.63 -11.45 10.16
C TYR A 117 19.08 -12.20 8.97
N ILE A 118 19.54 -11.86 7.77
CA ILE A 118 19.22 -12.60 6.54
C ILE A 118 20.52 -13.18 6.00
N ARG A 119 20.59 -14.51 5.89
CA ARG A 119 21.80 -15.24 5.49
C ARG A 119 23.07 -14.83 6.27
N GLY A 120 22.90 -14.49 7.56
CA GLY A 120 24.00 -14.13 8.45
C GLY A 120 24.41 -12.65 8.43
N PHE A 121 23.74 -11.79 7.66
CA PHE A 121 23.98 -10.35 7.66
C PHE A 121 22.88 -9.60 8.41
N PRO A 122 23.23 -8.59 9.23
CA PRO A 122 22.26 -7.81 10.01
C PRO A 122 21.40 -6.92 9.11
N ILE A 123 20.12 -6.83 9.44
CA ILE A 123 19.10 -5.95 8.83
C ILE A 123 18.34 -5.25 9.96
N ASN A 124 18.19 -3.94 9.84
CA ASN A 124 17.50 -3.05 10.79
C ASN A 124 18.10 -3.03 12.22
N GLU A 125 19.31 -3.57 12.40
CA GLU A 125 20.07 -3.45 13.64
C GLU A 125 20.39 -1.98 13.91
N GLY A 126 19.88 -1.43 15.01
CA GLY A 126 20.05 -0.01 15.34
C GLY A 126 18.97 0.92 14.80
N ASN A 127 17.84 0.38 14.32
CA ASN A 127 16.65 1.19 14.01
C ASN A 127 16.90 2.21 12.88
N PHE A 128 17.47 1.74 11.76
CA PHE A 128 17.83 2.60 10.62
C PHE A 128 16.79 2.63 9.50
N GLY A 129 15.69 1.88 9.58
CA GLY A 129 14.61 1.94 8.59
C GLY A 129 14.86 1.12 7.33
N GLU A 130 15.49 -0.05 7.52
CA GLU A 130 15.92 -0.94 6.44
C GLU A 130 14.85 -1.93 5.99
N VAL A 131 13.68 -1.91 6.63
CA VAL A 131 12.49 -2.61 6.14
C VAL A 131 11.75 -1.70 5.19
N ALA A 132 11.51 -2.21 3.97
CA ALA A 132 10.75 -1.50 2.96
C ALA A 132 9.25 -1.56 3.30
N PHE A 133 8.55 -0.46 3.05
CA PHE A 133 7.09 -0.41 3.08
C PHE A 133 6.61 -0.05 1.69
N ASP A 134 5.81 -0.93 1.09
CA ASP A 134 5.39 -0.85 -0.31
C ASP A 134 6.56 -0.55 -1.27
N GLY A 135 7.70 -1.20 -1.02
CA GLY A 135 8.92 -1.12 -1.81
C GLY A 135 9.83 0.07 -1.53
N VAL A 136 9.53 0.89 -0.52
CA VAL A 136 10.30 2.10 -0.19
C VAL A 136 10.88 2.00 1.22
N TYR A 137 12.19 2.22 1.36
CA TYR A 137 12.86 2.28 2.67
C TYR A 137 12.51 3.56 3.44
N GLY A 138 12.66 3.51 4.77
CA GLY A 138 12.42 4.67 5.65
C GLY A 138 10.96 5.04 5.86
N VAL A 139 10.00 4.33 5.25
CA VAL A 139 8.56 4.53 5.45
C VAL A 139 8.00 3.59 6.52
N ALA A 140 8.51 2.36 6.62
CA ALA A 140 8.07 1.41 7.63
C ALA A 140 8.38 1.93 9.05
N PRO A 141 7.53 1.62 10.05
CA PRO A 141 7.85 1.88 11.45
C PRO A 141 9.20 1.29 11.81
N THR A 142 10.09 2.11 12.34
CA THR A 142 11.50 1.74 12.44
C THR A 142 11.75 0.78 13.62
N TYR A 143 11.01 0.99 14.73
CA TYR A 143 11.14 0.27 15.98
C TYR A 143 10.37 -1.07 15.95
N ARG A 144 9.04 -1.01 15.83
CA ARG A 144 8.18 -2.19 15.90
C ARG A 144 7.33 -2.30 14.63
N LEU A 145 7.47 -3.42 13.93
CA LEU A 145 6.82 -3.67 12.66
C LEU A 145 5.57 -4.52 12.89
N PHE A 146 4.48 -3.86 13.27
CA PHE A 146 3.19 -4.52 13.44
C PHE A 146 2.63 -5.08 12.12
N THR A 147 1.85 -6.15 12.20
CA THR A 147 1.31 -6.87 11.04
C THR A 147 -0.09 -6.41 10.63
N ASP A 148 -0.76 -5.59 11.44
CA ASP A 148 -2.15 -5.15 11.26
C ASP A 148 -2.44 -4.57 9.87
N TYR A 149 -1.50 -3.78 9.36
CA TYR A 149 -1.58 -3.09 8.09
C TYR A 149 -1.01 -3.90 6.92
N ALA A 150 -0.44 -5.09 7.16
CA ALA A 150 0.24 -5.89 6.15
C ALA A 150 -0.72 -6.83 5.43
N GLU A 151 -0.73 -6.77 4.10
CA GLU A 151 -1.39 -7.74 3.21
C GLU A 151 -0.41 -8.84 2.78
N ARG A 152 0.85 -8.46 2.59
CA ARG A 152 1.98 -9.38 2.43
C ARG A 152 3.16 -8.94 3.26
N ILE A 153 3.93 -9.91 3.71
CA ILE A 153 5.30 -9.71 4.16
C ILE A 153 6.19 -10.52 3.22
N GLU A 154 7.02 -9.80 2.49
CA GLU A 154 7.90 -10.34 1.47
C GLU A 154 9.34 -10.28 1.94
N VAL A 155 10.12 -11.28 1.55
CA VAL A 155 11.55 -11.34 1.80
C VAL A 155 12.28 -11.68 0.51
N LEU A 156 13.26 -10.85 0.16
CA LEU A 156 14.25 -11.13 -0.87
C LEU A 156 15.58 -11.40 -0.18
N LYS A 157 16.18 -12.56 -0.43
CA LYS A 157 17.40 -13.00 0.25
C LYS A 157 18.64 -12.72 -0.60
N GLY A 158 19.58 -11.98 -0.04
CA GLY A 158 20.82 -11.54 -0.68
C GLY A 158 20.80 -10.08 -1.13
N PRO A 159 21.92 -9.56 -1.63
CA PRO A 159 22.05 -8.15 -1.96
C PRO A 159 21.03 -7.70 -3.01
N ALA A 160 20.26 -6.66 -2.69
CA ALA A 160 19.16 -6.17 -3.53
C ALA A 160 19.33 -4.69 -3.95
N ALA A 161 20.55 -4.15 -3.84
CA ALA A 161 20.83 -2.73 -4.07
C ALA A 161 20.40 -2.24 -5.46
N LEU A 162 20.50 -3.09 -6.48
CA LEU A 162 20.00 -2.77 -7.81
C LEU A 162 18.48 -2.58 -7.82
N LEU A 163 17.74 -3.46 -7.13
CA LEU A 163 16.28 -3.55 -7.18
C LEU A 163 15.59 -2.53 -6.26
N TYR A 164 16.13 -2.33 -5.06
CA TYR A 164 15.54 -1.48 -4.01
C TYR A 164 16.35 -0.22 -3.70
N GLY A 165 17.51 -0.03 -4.33
CA GLY A 165 18.47 0.98 -3.93
C GLY A 165 19.26 0.57 -2.67
N ILE A 166 20.13 1.47 -2.22
CA ILE A 166 20.94 1.26 -1.02
C ILE A 166 20.05 1.47 0.21
N ALA A 167 19.93 0.46 1.07
CA ALA A 167 19.22 0.58 2.34
C ALA A 167 19.90 1.65 3.23
N PRO A 168 19.17 2.31 4.15
CA PRO A 168 19.73 3.41 4.95
C PRO A 168 21.02 3.10 5.71
N ASN A 169 21.22 1.86 6.18
CA ASN A 169 22.45 1.41 6.84
C ASN A 169 23.29 0.46 5.94
N SER A 170 23.06 0.52 4.63
CA SER A 170 23.77 -0.26 3.60
C SER A 170 23.77 -1.77 3.87
N SER A 171 22.70 -2.32 4.47
CA SER A 171 22.57 -3.76 4.66
C SER A 171 22.58 -4.55 3.35
N VAL A 172 23.15 -5.75 3.40
CA VAL A 172 23.40 -6.62 2.24
C VAL A 172 22.79 -8.02 2.37
N GLY A 173 22.15 -8.31 3.51
CA GLY A 173 21.55 -9.61 3.76
C GLY A 173 20.33 -9.90 2.89
N GLY A 174 19.60 -8.86 2.50
CA GLY A 174 18.31 -8.99 1.85
C GLY A 174 17.46 -7.74 2.02
N THR A 175 16.22 -7.85 1.56
CA THR A 175 15.18 -6.84 1.78
C THR A 175 13.96 -7.54 2.36
N ILE A 176 13.44 -7.01 3.46
CA ILE A 176 12.08 -7.32 3.93
C ILE A 176 11.18 -6.20 3.44
N ASN A 177 10.07 -6.54 2.79
CA ASN A 177 9.11 -5.59 2.28
C ASN A 177 7.72 -5.88 2.85
N ILE A 178 7.07 -4.87 3.42
CA ILE A 178 5.69 -4.95 3.88
C ILE A 178 4.80 -4.36 2.80
N VAL A 179 3.94 -5.19 2.21
CA VAL A 179 2.92 -4.71 1.27
C VAL A 179 1.68 -4.37 2.08
N PRO A 180 1.22 -3.11 2.06
CA PRO A 180 0.07 -2.72 2.85
C PRO A 180 -1.25 -3.25 2.27
N LYS A 181 -2.23 -3.41 3.16
CA LYS A 181 -3.64 -3.61 2.81
C LYS A 181 -4.17 -2.44 1.98
N ARG A 182 -4.98 -2.77 0.99
CA ARG A 182 -5.68 -1.80 0.13
C ARG A 182 -7.14 -2.23 0.05
N ALA A 183 -8.02 -1.26 -0.23
CA ALA A 183 -9.42 -1.58 -0.43
C ALA A 183 -9.58 -2.58 -1.60
N ALA A 184 -10.10 -3.76 -1.28
CA ALA A 184 -10.45 -4.80 -2.23
C ALA A 184 -11.73 -4.45 -2.98
N ASP A 185 -12.00 -5.17 -4.07
CA ASP A 185 -13.23 -5.01 -4.85
C ASP A 185 -14.46 -5.55 -4.12
N VAL A 186 -14.25 -6.45 -3.17
CA VAL A 186 -15.28 -6.94 -2.25
C VAL A 186 -15.18 -6.16 -0.94
N ASP A 187 -16.30 -5.59 -0.53
CA ASP A 187 -16.43 -4.93 0.77
C ASP A 187 -16.09 -5.90 1.91
N LEU A 188 -15.31 -5.43 2.87
CA LEU A 188 -14.97 -6.16 4.08
C LEU A 188 -15.25 -5.29 5.31
N THR A 189 -15.82 -5.90 6.34
CA THR A 189 -15.81 -5.36 7.70
C THR A 189 -15.55 -6.53 8.62
N ARG A 190 -14.37 -6.53 9.25
CA ARG A 190 -13.91 -7.61 10.11
C ARG A 190 -13.54 -7.04 11.47
N PHE A 191 -13.97 -7.72 12.51
CA PHE A 191 -13.52 -7.50 13.87
C PHE A 191 -12.86 -8.78 14.37
N THR A 192 -11.67 -8.64 14.94
CA THR A 192 -10.93 -9.72 15.59
C THR A 192 -10.69 -9.33 17.03
N ALA A 193 -10.91 -10.25 17.97
CA ALA A 193 -10.56 -10.08 19.37
C ALA A 193 -9.49 -11.10 19.74
N ASP A 194 -8.49 -10.68 20.50
CA ASP A 194 -7.41 -11.53 20.96
C ASP A 194 -7.23 -11.47 22.47
N TYR A 195 -6.71 -12.57 23.02
CA TYR A 195 -6.38 -12.71 24.43
C TYR A 195 -5.13 -13.56 24.57
N ALA A 196 -4.20 -13.08 25.41
CA ALA A 196 -2.97 -13.75 25.76
C ALA A 196 -2.80 -13.80 27.29
N SER A 197 -1.82 -14.61 27.73
CA SER A 197 -1.46 -14.72 29.15
C SER A 197 -1.15 -13.36 29.79
N SER A 198 -1.20 -13.29 31.12
CA SER A 198 -0.98 -12.05 31.89
C SER A 198 -2.05 -10.98 31.65
N LEU A 199 -3.28 -11.42 31.33
CA LEU A 199 -4.46 -10.55 31.12
C LEU A 199 -4.29 -9.55 29.98
N GLN A 200 -3.51 -9.90 28.96
CA GLN A 200 -3.38 -9.07 27.77
C GLN A 200 -4.53 -9.39 26.81
N GLY A 201 -5.46 -8.45 26.67
CA GLY A 201 -6.52 -8.50 25.66
C GLY A 201 -6.31 -7.43 24.59
N GLY A 202 -6.82 -7.67 23.40
CA GLY A 202 -6.74 -6.76 22.27
C GLY A 202 -7.93 -6.93 21.32
N GLY A 203 -7.95 -6.06 20.31
CA GLY A 203 -8.93 -6.14 19.24
C GLY A 203 -8.48 -5.36 18.02
N HIS A 204 -8.88 -5.85 16.86
CA HIS A 204 -8.52 -5.33 15.55
C HIS A 204 -9.79 -5.12 14.74
N VAL A 205 -9.83 -4.03 13.98
CA VAL A 205 -10.92 -3.73 13.06
C VAL A 205 -10.32 -3.48 11.69
N ASP A 206 -10.80 -4.22 10.69
CA ASP A 206 -10.40 -4.06 9.29
C ASP A 206 -11.63 -3.74 8.44
N VAL A 207 -11.56 -2.64 7.70
CA VAL A 207 -12.65 -2.15 6.86
C VAL A 207 -12.10 -1.86 5.47
N SER A 208 -12.66 -2.52 4.47
CA SER A 208 -12.35 -2.32 3.05
C SER A 208 -13.62 -1.92 2.32
N ARG A 209 -13.57 -0.80 1.60
CA ARG A 209 -14.64 -0.34 0.71
C ARG A 209 -14.04 0.56 -0.36
N ARG A 210 -14.47 0.37 -1.62
CA ARG A 210 -14.15 1.28 -2.74
C ARG A 210 -15.34 2.20 -3.01
N PHE A 211 -15.06 3.44 -3.37
CA PHE A 211 -16.06 4.44 -3.73
C PHE A 211 -15.70 5.06 -5.08
N GLY A 212 -16.72 5.32 -5.90
CA GLY A 212 -16.55 5.80 -7.28
C GLY A 212 -16.67 4.65 -8.28
N THR A 213 -17.51 4.86 -9.31
CA THR A 213 -17.65 4.00 -10.49
C THR A 213 -16.72 4.46 -11.60
#